data_AF-A0A846P3U6-F1
#
_entry.id   AF-A0A846P3U6-F1
#
_cell.length_a   1.000
_cell.length_b   1.000
_cell.length_c   1.000
_cell.angle_alpha   90.00
_cell.angle_beta   90.00
_cell.angle_gamma   90.00
#
_symmetry.space_group_name_H-M   'P 1'
#
loop_
_entity.id
_entity.type
_entity.pdbx_description
1 polymer ?
#
loop_
_entity_poly.entity_id
_entity_poly.type
_entity_poly.pdbx_seq_one_letter_code
_entity_poly.pdbx_strand_id
1 'polypeptide(L)'
;MSERFVFERKEEFLEKLREIVRSGVPEKRITVLSPYPVHEVDEILPSAPSGVRVFALLGAVAGLVTGFVFTIYTVKVWPLISGGKPLVSIPAFLIIAFELAILFGSLLSFIGFLHFSRLPDVNRIVSSEEFENMFEIRIEAEER
;
A
#
# COMPACT_ATOMS: atom_id res chain seq x y z
N MET A 1 -21.48 6.79 21.03
CA MET A 1 -21.10 5.43 21.48
C MET A 1 -20.62 4.67 20.27
N SER A 2 -19.47 4.00 20.36
CA SER A 2 -19.02 3.09 19.29
C SER A 2 -19.85 1.81 19.40
N GLU A 3 -20.54 1.42 18.33
CA GLU A 3 -21.25 0.14 18.28
C GLU A 3 -20.36 -0.91 17.64
N ARG A 4 -20.35 -2.11 18.22
CA ARG A 4 -19.55 -3.25 17.76
C ARG A 4 -20.45 -4.46 17.59
N PHE A 5 -20.40 -5.08 16.42
CA PHE A 5 -21.10 -6.32 16.09
C PHE A 5 -20.08 -7.39 15.72
N VAL A 6 -20.20 -8.58 16.31
CA VAL A 6 -19.26 -9.70 16.10
C VAL A 6 -20.05 -10.92 15.61
N PHE A 7 -19.52 -11.61 14.60
CA PHE A 7 -20.17 -12.74 13.94
C PHE A 7 -19.18 -13.88 13.70
N GLU A 8 -19.61 -15.12 13.83
CA GLU A 8 -18.82 -16.30 13.45
C GLU A 8 -19.02 -16.68 11.98
N ARG A 9 -20.24 -16.49 11.46
CA ARG A 9 -20.62 -16.88 10.09
C ARG A 9 -20.55 -15.70 9.13
N LYS A 10 -19.99 -15.97 7.95
CA LYS A 10 -19.85 -14.99 6.87
C LYS A 10 -21.20 -14.42 6.43
N GLU A 11 -22.22 -15.26 6.34
CA GLU A 11 -23.53 -14.89 5.81
C GLU A 11 -24.24 -13.85 6.70
N GLU A 12 -24.23 -14.08 8.02
CA GLU A 12 -24.80 -13.15 9.01
C GLU A 12 -24.09 -11.80 8.99
N PHE A 13 -22.76 -11.84 8.90
CA PHE A 13 -21.93 -10.66 8.79
C PHE A 13 -22.27 -9.82 7.55
N LEU A 14 -22.41 -10.47 6.37
CA LEU A 14 -22.75 -9.78 5.12
C LEU A 14 -24.17 -9.20 5.14
N GLU A 15 -25.12 -9.92 5.73
CA GLU A 15 -26.49 -9.43 5.89
C GLU A 15 -26.53 -8.19 6.78
N LYS A 16 -25.85 -8.21 7.92
CA LYS A 16 -25.75 -7.05 8.82
C LYS A 16 -25.04 -5.87 8.15
N LEU A 17 -23.96 -6.12 7.42
CA LEU A 17 -23.24 -5.08 6.69
C LEU A 17 -24.16 -4.37 5.69
N ARG A 18 -24.95 -5.12 4.92
CA ARG A 18 -25.94 -4.55 3.99
C ARG A 18 -27.02 -3.74 4.70
N GLU A 19 -27.48 -4.19 5.86
CA GLU A 19 -28.44 -3.45 6.69
C GLU A 19 -27.89 -2.10 7.14
N ILE A 20 -26.63 -2.06 7.61
CA ILE A 20 -25.96 -0.84 8.07
C ILE A 20 -25.70 0.13 6.93
N VAL A 21 -25.31 -0.36 5.75
CA VAL A 21 -25.13 0.51 4.58
C VAL A 21 -26.47 1.08 4.11
N ARG A 22 -27.55 0.27 4.15
CA ARG A 22 -28.92 0.72 3.83
C ARG A 22 -29.48 1.73 4.84
N SER A 23 -29.04 1.68 6.11
CA SER A 23 -29.48 2.65 7.13
C SER A 23 -28.85 4.04 6.95
N GLY A 24 -27.93 4.20 5.99
CA GLY A 24 -27.36 5.48 5.60
C GLY A 24 -26.18 5.93 6.44
N VAL A 25 -25.56 5.02 7.21
CA VAL A 25 -24.30 5.31 7.91
C VAL A 25 -23.21 5.58 6.85
N PRO A 26 -22.47 6.69 6.94
CA PRO A 26 -21.43 6.98 5.96
C PRO A 26 -20.30 5.95 6.05
N GLU A 27 -19.82 5.49 4.90
CA GLU A 27 -18.81 4.42 4.76
C GLU A 27 -17.54 4.68 5.60
N LYS A 28 -17.14 5.95 5.73
CA LYS A 28 -15.96 6.36 6.51
C LYS A 28 -16.06 6.03 8.00
N ARG A 29 -17.26 5.80 8.53
CA ARG A 29 -17.50 5.45 9.94
C ARG A 29 -17.60 3.95 10.18
N ILE A 30 -17.60 3.16 9.12
CA ILE A 30 -17.74 1.70 9.18
C ILE A 30 -16.34 1.11 9.04
N THR A 31 -15.83 0.52 10.12
CA THR A 31 -14.61 -0.27 10.09
C THR A 31 -15.00 -1.75 10.09
N VAL A 32 -14.57 -2.47 9.05
CA VAL A 32 -14.75 -3.91 8.94
C VAL A 32 -13.44 -4.60 9.27
N LEU A 33 -13.50 -5.61 10.15
CA LEU A 33 -12.38 -6.50 10.43
C LEU A 33 -12.81 -7.91 10.05
N SER A 34 -12.08 -8.53 9.14
CA SER A 34 -12.31 -9.90 8.69
C SER A 34 -11.02 -10.72 8.81
N PRO A 35 -11.12 -12.01 9.20
CA PRO A 35 -9.95 -12.87 9.36
C PRO A 35 -9.27 -13.19 8.01
N TYR A 36 -9.98 -13.00 6.91
CA TYR A 36 -9.48 -13.14 5.55
C TYR A 36 -10.12 -12.09 4.62
N PRO A 37 -9.55 -11.84 3.43
CA PRO A 37 -10.15 -10.95 2.44
C PRO A 37 -11.49 -11.48 1.94
N VAL A 38 -12.57 -10.71 2.14
CA VAL A 38 -13.93 -11.05 1.68
C VAL A 38 -14.31 -10.13 0.53
N HIS A 39 -14.39 -10.67 -0.69
CA HIS A 39 -14.64 -9.85 -1.88
C HIS A 39 -16.02 -9.17 -1.86
N GLU A 40 -17.01 -9.81 -1.25
CA GLU A 40 -18.36 -9.25 -1.12
C GLU A 40 -18.39 -7.97 -0.28
N VAL A 41 -17.40 -7.76 0.60
CA VAL A 41 -17.28 -6.51 1.35
C VAL A 41 -16.91 -5.36 0.41
N ASP A 42 -16.01 -5.59 -0.55
CA ASP A 42 -15.61 -4.57 -1.53
C ASP A 42 -16.77 -4.16 -2.45
N GLU A 43 -17.71 -5.08 -2.72
CA GLU A 43 -18.94 -4.79 -3.48
C GLU A 43 -19.94 -3.94 -2.68
N ILE A 44 -20.02 -4.16 -1.36
CA ILE A 44 -20.95 -3.47 -0.47
C ILE A 44 -20.40 -2.11 -0.02
N LEU A 45 -19.09 -2.02 0.19
CA LEU A 45 -18.34 -0.85 0.64
C LEU A 45 -17.19 -0.55 -0.34
N PRO A 46 -17.50 0.04 -1.51
CA PRO A 46 -16.49 0.31 -2.52
C PRO A 46 -15.47 1.33 -2.00
N SER A 47 -14.26 0.86 -1.72
CA SER A 47 -13.17 1.71 -1.27
C SER A 47 -12.48 2.42 -2.44
N ALA A 48 -12.10 3.68 -2.22
CA ALA A 48 -11.32 4.41 -3.20
C ALA A 48 -9.96 3.75 -3.45
N PRO A 49 -9.45 3.76 -4.70
CA PRO A 49 -8.15 3.21 -5.02
C PRO A 49 -7.05 3.83 -4.16
N SER A 50 -6.16 2.99 -3.60
CA SER A 50 -5.04 3.49 -2.79
C SER A 50 -4.05 4.30 -3.63
N GLY A 51 -3.54 5.39 -3.03
CA GLY A 51 -2.55 6.27 -3.67
C GLY A 51 -1.13 5.69 -3.73
N VAL A 52 -0.91 4.48 -3.21
CA VAL A 52 0.40 3.78 -3.18
C VAL A 52 1.00 3.66 -4.58
N ARG A 53 0.15 3.51 -5.62
CA ARG A 53 0.58 3.43 -7.02
C ARG A 53 1.34 4.68 -7.49
N VAL A 54 0.99 5.86 -6.99
CA VAL A 54 1.67 7.11 -7.33
C VAL A 54 3.07 7.14 -6.72
N PHE A 55 3.22 6.68 -5.47
CA PHE A 55 4.52 6.54 -4.82
C PHE A 55 5.44 5.57 -5.56
N ALA A 56 4.90 4.43 -6.01
CA ALA A 56 5.62 3.45 -6.82
C ALA A 56 6.16 4.09 -8.12
N LEU A 57 5.30 4.83 -8.83
CA LEU A 57 5.66 5.49 -10.08
C LEU A 57 6.74 6.55 -9.87
N LEU A 58 6.55 7.42 -8.87
CA LEU A 58 7.53 8.46 -8.54
C LEU A 58 8.88 7.85 -8.17
N GLY A 59 8.88 6.75 -7.41
CA GLY A 59 10.11 6.05 -7.04
C GLY A 59 10.80 5.37 -8.22
N ALA A 60 10.05 4.73 -9.11
CA ALA A 60 10.64 4.12 -10.30
C ALA A 60 11.27 5.17 -11.22
N VAL A 61 10.60 6.31 -11.44
CA VAL A 61 11.13 7.42 -12.25
C VAL A 61 12.38 8.01 -11.60
N ALA A 62 12.35 8.27 -10.29
CA ALA A 62 13.51 8.76 -9.55
C ALA A 62 14.69 7.77 -9.60
N GLY A 63 14.42 6.47 -9.48
CA GLY A 63 15.43 5.43 -9.58
C GLY A 63 16.05 5.32 -10.97
N LEU A 64 15.24 5.42 -12.03
CA LEU A 64 15.72 5.42 -13.41
C LEU A 64 16.62 6.63 -13.68
N VAL A 65 16.19 7.84 -13.30
CA VAL A 65 16.99 9.06 -13.42
C VAL A 65 18.29 8.92 -12.64
N THR A 66 18.21 8.46 -11.40
CA THR A 66 19.39 8.27 -10.53
C THR A 66 20.37 7.26 -11.13
N GLY A 67 19.89 6.17 -11.74
CA GLY A 67 20.78 5.16 -12.34
C GLY A 67 21.52 5.64 -13.58
N PHE A 68 20.86 6.42 -14.45
CA PHE A 68 21.56 7.05 -15.57
C PHE A 68 22.53 8.14 -15.09
N VAL A 69 22.11 8.99 -14.14
CA VAL A 69 23.00 10.03 -13.59
C VAL A 69 24.21 9.41 -12.91
N PHE A 70 24.04 8.35 -12.12
CA PHE A 70 25.11 7.66 -11.40
C PHE A 70 26.14 7.04 -12.34
N THR A 71 25.69 6.34 -13.37
CA THR A 71 26.58 5.70 -14.36
C THR A 71 27.32 6.73 -15.21
N ILE A 72 26.64 7.78 -15.69
CA ILE A 72 27.26 8.88 -16.44
C ILE A 72 28.26 9.65 -15.58
N TYR A 73 27.90 9.93 -14.32
CA TYR A 73 28.79 10.61 -13.38
C TYR A 73 30.06 9.80 -13.13
N THR A 74 29.93 8.48 -12.96
CA THR A 74 31.07 7.57 -12.74
C THR A 74 32.05 7.62 -13.90
N VAL A 75 31.54 7.54 -15.14
CA VAL A 75 32.36 7.64 -16.36
C VAL A 75 33.03 9.00 -16.50
N LYS A 76 32.34 10.08 -16.10
CA LYS A 76 32.89 11.44 -16.13
C LYS A 76 34.06 11.61 -15.16
N VAL A 77 33.98 11.02 -13.97
CA VAL A 77 35.04 11.11 -12.95
C VAL A 77 36.21 10.20 -13.29
N TRP A 78 35.94 9.00 -13.80
CA TRP A 78 36.97 8.03 -14.14
C TRP A 78 36.72 7.38 -15.51
N PRO A 79 37.23 7.98 -16.61
CA PRO A 79 37.00 7.49 -17.95
C PRO A 79 37.86 6.24 -18.22
N LEU A 80 37.30 5.05 -17.95
CA LEU A 80 37.94 3.77 -18.23
C LEU A 80 37.28 3.07 -19.42
N ILE A 81 38.08 2.74 -20.43
CA ILE A 81 37.63 1.94 -21.58
C ILE A 81 37.81 0.46 -21.25
N SER A 82 36.73 -0.22 -20.89
CA SER A 82 36.73 -1.65 -20.57
C SER A 82 36.28 -2.49 -21.77
N GLY A 83 37.17 -3.36 -22.27
CA GLY A 83 36.86 -4.31 -23.35
C GLY A 83 36.53 -3.65 -24.70
N GLY A 84 37.09 -2.46 -24.97
CA GLY A 84 36.90 -1.74 -26.24
C GLY A 84 35.52 -1.09 -26.43
N LYS A 85 34.65 -1.12 -25.40
CA LYS A 85 33.31 -0.53 -25.45
C LYS A 85 33.39 1.00 -25.36
N PRO A 86 32.41 1.73 -25.94
CA PRO A 86 32.33 3.17 -25.74
C PRO A 86 32.17 3.51 -24.25
N LEU A 87 32.73 4.65 -23.85
CA LEU A 87 32.64 5.18 -22.47
C LEU A 87 31.19 5.24 -21.97
N VAL A 88 30.26 5.62 -22.85
CA VAL A 88 28.83 5.54 -22.59
C VAL A 88 28.27 4.30 -23.28
N SER A 89 28.10 3.23 -22.50
CA SER A 89 27.51 1.98 -22.98
C SER A 89 26.06 1.88 -22.50
N ILE A 90 25.13 2.37 -23.33
CA ILE A 90 23.69 2.39 -23.03
C ILE A 90 23.16 1.01 -22.59
N PRO A 91 23.51 -0.12 -23.25
CA PRO A 91 23.01 -1.43 -22.83
C PRO A 91 23.44 -1.82 -21.41
N ALA A 92 24.65 -1.44 -20.99
CA ALA A 92 25.14 -1.72 -19.64
C ALA A 92 24.48 -0.79 -18.60
N PHE A 93 24.27 0.48 -18.95
CA PHE A 93 23.67 1.46 -18.04
C PHE A 93 22.20 1.18 -17.79
N LEU A 94 21.50 0.65 -18.81
CA LEU A 94 20.10 0.26 -18.69
C LEU A 94 19.88 -0.80 -17.59
N ILE A 95 20.79 -1.77 -17.47
CA ILE A 95 20.71 -2.81 -16.43
C ILE A 95 20.76 -2.16 -15.04
N ILE A 96 21.72 -1.25 -14.82
CA ILE A 96 21.88 -0.55 -13.54
C ILE A 96 20.68 0.37 -13.27
N ALA A 97 20.21 1.11 -14.28
CA ALA A 97 19.04 1.98 -14.16
C ALA A 97 17.75 1.20 -13.86
N PHE A 98 17.60 0.00 -14.42
CA PHE A 98 16.48 -0.90 -14.15
C PHE A 98 16.48 -1.38 -12.70
N GLU A 99 17.62 -1.86 -12.20
CA GLU A 99 17.74 -2.29 -10.80
C GLU A 99 17.44 -1.15 -9.82
N LEU A 100 17.94 0.06 -10.10
CA LEU A 100 17.64 1.23 -9.28
C LEU A 100 16.17 1.66 -9.39
N ALA A 101 15.54 1.55 -10.56
CA ALA A 101 14.11 1.79 -10.69
C ALA A 101 13.28 0.84 -9.81
N ILE A 102 13.62 -0.45 -9.76
CA ILE A 102 12.96 -1.42 -8.87
C ILE A 102 13.23 -1.11 -7.40
N LEU A 103 14.49 -0.79 -7.04
CA LEU A 103 14.87 -0.48 -5.66
C LEU A 103 14.12 0.75 -5.13
N PHE A 104 14.19 1.88 -5.83
CA PHE A 104 13.51 3.11 -5.41
C PHE A 104 11.99 2.98 -5.52
N GLY A 105 11.48 2.30 -6.55
CA GLY A 105 10.05 2.02 -6.72
C GLY A 105 9.49 1.22 -5.56
N SER A 106 10.14 0.11 -5.17
CA SER A 106 9.70 -0.72 -4.05
C SER A 106 9.84 -0.01 -2.69
N LEU A 107 10.93 0.73 -2.46
CA LEU A 107 11.14 1.48 -1.23
C LEU A 107 10.09 2.59 -1.04
N LEU A 108 9.82 3.38 -2.09
CA LEU A 108 8.78 4.42 -2.02
C LEU A 108 7.37 3.83 -1.97
N SER A 109 7.13 2.70 -2.63
CA SER A 109 5.86 1.96 -2.47
C SER A 109 5.65 1.53 -1.02
N PHE A 110 6.69 1.02 -0.36
CA PHE A 110 6.64 0.62 1.04
C PHE A 110 6.38 1.83 1.96
N ILE A 111 7.06 2.95 1.73
CA ILE A 111 6.80 4.20 2.46
C ILE A 111 5.36 4.68 2.23
N GLY A 112 4.88 4.62 0.99
CA GLY A 112 3.50 4.96 0.63
C GLY A 112 2.50 4.05 1.35
N PHE A 113 2.75 2.75 1.39
CA PHE A 113 1.95 1.79 2.15
C PHE A 113 1.88 2.16 3.63
N LEU A 114 3.02 2.39 4.29
CA LEU A 114 3.04 2.81 5.69
C LEU A 114 2.26 4.11 5.92
N HIS A 115 2.38 5.08 5.02
CA HIS A 115 1.67 6.35 5.09
C HIS A 115 0.14 6.17 4.97
N PHE A 116 -0.34 5.41 3.98
CA PHE A 116 -1.78 5.18 3.79
C PHE A 116 -2.38 4.25 4.84
N SER A 117 -1.62 3.27 5.32
CA SER A 117 -2.02 2.39 6.42
C SER A 117 -1.92 3.05 7.79
N ARG A 118 -1.43 4.30 7.87
CA ARG A 118 -1.21 5.05 9.12
C ARG A 118 -0.34 4.29 10.13
N LEU A 119 0.68 3.59 9.64
CA LEU A 119 1.65 2.86 10.46
C LEU A 119 2.90 3.72 10.69
N PRO A 120 3.58 3.60 11.84
CA PRO A 120 3.31 2.68 12.95
C PRO A 120 2.28 3.23 13.96
N ASP A 121 1.17 2.51 14.15
CA ASP A 121 0.22 2.75 15.24
C ASP A 121 0.32 1.60 16.24
N VAL A 122 1.11 1.81 17.29
CA VAL A 122 1.42 0.79 18.30
C VAL A 122 0.15 0.37 19.06
N ASN A 123 -0.77 1.31 19.31
CA ASN A 123 -1.99 1.02 20.06
C ASN A 123 -2.92 0.10 19.27
N ARG A 124 -2.99 0.28 17.95
CA ARG A 124 -3.78 -0.59 17.07
C ARG A 124 -3.17 -1.99 16.91
N ILE A 125 -1.83 -2.10 16.93
CA ILE A 125 -1.12 -3.38 16.80
C ILE A 125 -1.20 -4.22 18.08
N VAL A 126 -1.12 -3.59 19.26
CA VAL A 126 -1.10 -4.26 20.58
C VAL A 126 -2.52 -4.52 21.12
N SER A 127 -3.56 -4.27 20.32
CA SER A 127 -4.96 -4.59 20.66
C SER A 127 -5.07 -6.02 21.19
N SER A 128 -5.39 -6.15 22.48
CA SER A 128 -5.37 -7.39 23.27
C SER A 128 -6.54 -8.35 23.02
N GLU A 129 -7.36 -8.08 22.00
CA GLU A 129 -8.46 -8.96 21.63
C GLU A 129 -7.98 -9.91 20.52
N GLU A 130 -7.85 -11.19 20.86
CA GLU A 130 -7.55 -12.24 19.89
C GLU A 130 -8.72 -12.38 18.91
N PHE A 131 -8.55 -11.79 17.74
CA PHE A 131 -9.40 -12.01 16.58
C PHE A 131 -9.09 -13.39 16.01
N GLU A 132 -9.78 -14.42 16.51
CA GLU A 132 -9.58 -15.80 16.06
C GLU A 132 -10.15 -15.99 14.63
N ASN A 133 -11.42 -16.39 14.51
CA ASN A 133 -12.09 -16.62 13.21
C ASN A 133 -13.37 -15.80 13.03
N MET A 134 -13.55 -14.72 13.79
CA MET A 134 -14.78 -13.92 13.80
C MET A 134 -14.68 -12.68 12.90
N PHE A 135 -15.82 -12.28 12.34
CA PHE A 135 -16.00 -11.02 11.62
C PHE A 135 -16.50 -9.94 12.58
N GLU A 136 -15.91 -8.75 12.53
CA GLU A 136 -16.36 -7.60 13.30
C GLU A 136 -16.75 -6.43 12.39
N ILE A 137 -17.86 -5.79 12.74
CA ILE A 137 -18.26 -4.48 12.22
C ILE A 137 -18.21 -3.48 13.38
N ARG A 138 -17.40 -2.44 13.24
CA ARG A 138 -17.27 -1.34 14.20
C ARG A 138 -17.79 -0.05 13.57
N ILE A 139 -18.75 0.59 14.24
CA ILE A 139 -19.29 1.88 13.85
C ILE A 139 -18.69 2.93 14.80
N GLU A 140 -17.83 3.79 14.27
CA GLU A 140 -17.26 4.91 15.02
C GLU A 140 -18.32 5.99 15.24
N ALA A 141 -18.32 6.61 16.43
CA ALA A 141 -19.22 7.71 16.75
C ALA A 141 -18.78 9.00 16.04
N GLU A 142 -19.74 9.86 15.69
CA GLU A 142 -19.46 11.16 15.09
C GLU A 142 -18.75 12.04 16.14
N GLU A 143 -17.43 12.25 15.98
CA GLU A 143 -16.75 13.35 16.67
C GLU A 143 -17.27 14.66 16.06
N ARG A 144 -17.94 15.44 16.90
CA ARG A 144 -18.57 16.72 16.57
C ARG A 144 -17.55 17.85 16.49
#